data_AF-A0A840H278-F1
#
_entry.id   AF-A0A840H278-F1
#
_cell.length_a   1.000
_cell.length_b   1.000
_cell.length_c   1.000
_cell.angle_alpha   90.00
_cell.angle_beta   90.00
_cell.angle_gamma   90.00
#
_symmetry.space_group_name_H-M   'P 1'
#
loop_
_entity.id
_entity.type
_entity.pdbx_description
1 polymer ?
#
loop_
_entity_poly.entity_id
_entity_poly.type
_entity_poly.pdbx_seq_one_letter_code
_entity_poly.pdbx_strand_id
1 'polypeptide(L)'
;MAGSSLRDMPSFGQWEETVLEHSFDYVDHISIHTYLGNYSHSASFLASTDVMDGFIDEVIVLADAVAAKRRSKKRLMLNVWYRTRNEVAPAVDRWPMAPPILEEIYTMEDALALRRHLHSLLNHADWVRVACLAQLVNVIAPIRTKTGGGAWRHTIFFPFSHMSRVGRGSILHAQVETEACYASYNNTDGRLVGLFQRLMCRISR
;
A
#
# COMPACT_ATOMS: atom_id res chain seq x y z
N MET A 1 10.84 -6.21 -11.35
CA MET A 1 11.99 -5.42 -10.85
C MET A 1 11.59 -4.66 -9.59
N ALA A 2 12.55 -4.36 -8.72
CA ALA A 2 12.33 -3.56 -7.52
C ALA A 2 12.32 -2.05 -7.85
N GLY A 3 11.18 -1.39 -7.61
CA GLY A 3 11.13 0.07 -7.51
C GLY A 3 11.59 0.56 -6.14
N SER A 4 11.41 1.84 -5.86
CA SER A 4 11.84 2.46 -4.61
C SER A 4 11.20 1.78 -3.40
N SER A 5 11.97 1.69 -2.31
CA SER A 5 11.52 1.11 -1.04
C SER A 5 10.38 1.89 -0.38
N LEU A 6 10.26 3.19 -0.67
CA LEU A 6 9.23 4.11 -0.22
C LEU A 6 9.15 5.30 -1.20
N ARG A 7 8.00 5.98 -1.24
CA ARG A 7 7.79 7.20 -2.06
C ARG A 7 8.62 8.40 -1.57
N ASP A 8 8.90 8.50 -0.27
CA ASP A 8 9.62 9.61 0.35
C ASP A 8 11.16 9.50 0.22
N MET A 9 11.65 8.45 -0.44
CA MET A 9 13.07 8.28 -0.71
C MET A 9 13.61 9.44 -1.55
N PRO A 10 14.79 10.01 -1.22
CA PRO A 10 15.41 11.06 -2.05
C PRO A 10 15.67 10.65 -3.50
N SER A 11 15.76 9.34 -3.76
CA SER A 11 15.98 8.77 -5.09
C SER A 11 14.70 8.44 -5.84
N PHE A 12 13.51 8.65 -5.25
CA PHE A 12 12.24 8.34 -5.91
C PHE A 12 12.10 9.14 -7.22
N GLY A 13 11.55 8.52 -8.24
CA GLY A 13 11.48 9.04 -9.60
C GLY A 13 12.73 8.69 -10.41
N GLN A 14 13.90 9.12 -9.93
CA GLN A 14 15.18 8.83 -10.60
C GLN A 14 15.51 7.34 -10.55
N TRP A 15 15.23 6.67 -9.43
CA TRP A 15 15.48 5.25 -9.27
C TRP A 15 14.67 4.44 -10.29
N GLU A 16 13.35 4.65 -10.32
CA GLU A 16 12.43 3.99 -11.26
C GLU A 16 12.89 4.16 -12.70
N GLU A 17 13.20 5.38 -13.10
CA GLU A 17 13.68 5.70 -14.43
C GLU A 17 14.97 4.93 -14.76
N THR A 18 15.98 5.05 -13.91
CA THR A 18 17.31 4.42 -14.13
C THR A 18 17.18 2.91 -14.24
N VAL A 19 16.48 2.26 -13.30
CA VAL A 19 16.41 0.80 -13.28
C VAL A 19 15.58 0.26 -14.45
N LEU A 20 14.55 0.98 -14.88
CA LEU A 20 13.76 0.63 -16.04
C LEU A 20 14.56 0.84 -17.33
N GLU A 21 15.32 1.92 -17.48
CA GLU A 21 16.19 2.12 -18.65
C GLU A 21 17.15 0.94 -18.87
N HIS A 22 17.67 0.35 -17.78
CA HIS A 22 18.55 -0.81 -17.86
C HIS A 22 17.84 -2.15 -18.08
N SER A 23 16.56 -2.28 -17.72
CA SER A 23 15.90 -3.60 -17.61
C SER A 23 14.62 -3.75 -18.41
N PHE A 24 14.12 -2.69 -19.05
CA PHE A 24 12.78 -2.58 -19.62
C PHE A 24 12.37 -3.80 -20.47
N ASP A 25 13.27 -4.30 -21.31
CA ASP A 25 12.98 -5.39 -22.23
C ASP A 25 12.82 -6.74 -21.49
N TYR A 26 13.38 -6.88 -20.29
CA TYR A 26 13.45 -8.12 -19.53
C TYR A 26 12.43 -8.23 -18.39
N VAL A 27 11.69 -7.15 -18.09
CA VAL A 27 10.81 -7.11 -16.91
C VAL A 27 9.40 -6.69 -17.26
N ASP A 28 8.41 -7.37 -16.70
CA ASP A 28 6.99 -7.04 -16.97
C ASP A 28 6.34 -6.24 -15.84
N HIS A 29 7.02 -6.16 -14.70
CA HIS A 29 6.51 -5.48 -13.51
C HIS A 29 7.57 -4.62 -12.83
N ILE A 30 7.14 -3.49 -12.29
CA ILE A 30 7.89 -2.70 -11.30
C ILE A 30 7.14 -2.70 -9.96
N SER A 31 7.85 -2.93 -8.87
CA SER A 31 7.24 -2.95 -7.54
C SER A 31 7.16 -1.57 -6.92
N ILE A 32 6.09 -1.29 -6.17
CA ILE A 32 5.99 -0.17 -5.24
C ILE A 32 5.73 -0.69 -3.83
N HIS A 33 6.23 0.04 -2.84
CA HIS A 33 6.18 -0.35 -1.43
C HIS A 33 5.57 0.80 -0.65
N THR A 34 4.44 0.56 0.01
CA THR A 34 3.77 1.57 0.82
C THR A 34 3.51 1.05 2.23
N TYR A 35 3.75 1.93 3.20
CA TYR A 35 3.49 1.65 4.60
C TYR A 35 2.62 2.76 5.18
N LEU A 36 1.43 2.40 5.64
CA LEU A 36 0.55 3.35 6.34
C LEU A 36 0.83 3.28 7.84
N GLY A 37 0.88 4.42 8.52
CA GLY A 37 1.05 4.44 9.97
C GLY A 37 0.28 5.60 10.57
N ASN A 38 -0.27 5.40 11.77
CA ASN A 38 -0.99 6.45 12.50
C ASN A 38 -0.18 6.98 13.69
N TYR A 39 1.04 7.48 13.44
CA TYR A 39 1.93 7.97 14.50
C TYR A 39 1.38 9.18 15.28
N SER A 40 0.49 9.95 14.66
CA SER A 40 -0.11 11.15 15.25
C SER A 40 -1.50 10.92 15.85
N HIS A 41 -2.02 9.68 15.81
CA HIS A 41 -3.39 9.33 16.22
C HIS A 41 -4.44 10.29 15.63
N SER A 42 -4.29 10.60 14.35
CA SER A 42 -5.11 11.60 13.67
C SER A 42 -6.26 10.95 12.92
N ALA A 43 -7.42 11.62 12.91
CA ALA A 43 -8.56 11.25 12.06
C ALA A 43 -8.19 11.23 10.57
N SER A 44 -7.12 11.93 10.16
CA SER A 44 -6.58 11.92 8.81
C SER A 44 -5.92 10.60 8.40
N PHE A 45 -5.71 9.65 9.31
CA PHE A 45 -5.11 8.37 8.96
C PHE A 45 -5.96 7.59 7.94
N LEU A 46 -7.29 7.68 8.03
CA LEU A 46 -8.15 7.07 6.99
C LEU A 46 -8.00 7.77 5.64
N ALA A 47 -7.59 9.05 5.63
CA ALA A 47 -7.28 9.80 4.41
C ALA A 47 -5.93 9.39 3.78
N SER A 48 -5.03 8.76 4.54
CA SER A 48 -3.68 8.39 4.09
C SER A 48 -3.65 7.48 2.86
N THR A 49 -4.73 6.76 2.59
CA THR A 49 -4.80 5.87 1.42
C THR A 49 -4.89 6.61 0.09
N ASP A 50 -5.29 7.89 0.07
CA ASP A 50 -5.26 8.69 -1.18
C ASP A 50 -3.82 8.96 -1.64
N VAL A 51 -2.86 8.89 -0.72
CA VAL A 51 -1.43 8.91 -1.03
C VAL A 51 -1.05 7.69 -1.89
N MET A 52 -1.76 6.56 -1.73
CA MET A 52 -1.52 5.37 -2.54
C MET A 52 -1.93 5.57 -3.99
N ASP A 53 -3.10 6.17 -4.23
CA ASP A 53 -3.59 6.45 -5.58
C ASP A 53 -2.57 7.34 -6.31
N GLY A 54 -2.15 8.44 -5.68
CA GLY A 54 -1.13 9.32 -6.25
C GLY A 54 0.22 8.63 -6.48
N PHE A 55 0.63 7.73 -5.58
CA PHE A 55 1.89 6.99 -5.75
C PHE A 55 1.82 6.00 -6.93
N ILE A 56 0.70 5.32 -7.11
CA ILE A 56 0.47 4.45 -8.26
C ILE A 56 0.55 5.26 -9.55
N ASP A 57 -0.16 6.39 -9.62
CA ASP A 57 -0.18 7.27 -10.78
C ASP A 57 1.21 7.80 -11.14
N GLU A 58 2.00 8.23 -10.15
CA GLU A 58 3.37 8.70 -10.35
C GLU A 58 4.25 7.62 -10.99
N VAL A 59 4.18 6.38 -10.49
CA VAL A 59 5.01 5.27 -11.02
C VAL A 59 4.52 4.81 -12.40
N ILE A 60 3.21 4.87 -12.67
CA ILE A 60 2.65 4.65 -14.02
C ILE A 60 3.25 5.66 -15.00
N VAL A 61 3.23 6.95 -14.65
CA VAL A 61 3.78 8.02 -15.50
C VAL A 61 5.27 7.81 -15.77
N LEU A 62 6.04 7.44 -14.76
CA LEU A 62 7.48 7.15 -14.90
C LEU A 62 7.73 5.95 -15.83
N ALA A 63 6.97 4.87 -15.66
CA ALA A 63 7.09 3.68 -16.50
C ALA A 63 6.73 3.98 -17.97
N ASP A 64 5.65 4.74 -18.20
CA ASP A 64 5.22 5.16 -19.54
C ASP A 64 6.22 6.13 -20.19
N ALA A 65 6.84 7.01 -19.41
CA ALA A 65 7.89 7.90 -19.92
C ALA A 65 9.09 7.10 -20.46
N VAL A 66 9.53 6.06 -19.73
CA VAL A 66 10.60 5.17 -20.21
C VAL A 66 10.16 4.38 -21.45
N ALA A 67 8.93 3.87 -21.46
CA ALA A 67 8.37 3.19 -22.63
C ALA A 67 8.38 4.09 -23.88
N ALA A 68 7.95 5.34 -23.72
CA ALA A 68 7.91 6.34 -24.78
C ALA A 68 9.32 6.70 -25.29
N LYS A 69 10.29 6.92 -24.39
CA LYS A 69 11.71 7.15 -24.77
C LYS A 69 12.27 6.00 -25.61
N ARG A 70 11.92 4.76 -25.26
CA ARG A 70 12.31 3.56 -26.00
C ARG A 70 11.44 3.28 -27.24
N ARG A 71 10.40 4.08 -27.49
CA ARG A 71 9.40 3.88 -28.55
C ARG A 71 8.75 2.49 -28.48
N SER A 72 8.62 1.95 -27.27
CA SER A 72 8.03 0.63 -27.03
C SER A 72 6.53 0.74 -26.77
N LYS A 73 5.78 -0.27 -27.21
CA LYS A 73 4.36 -0.43 -26.86
C LYS A 73 4.16 -1.25 -25.58
N LYS A 74 5.24 -1.73 -24.96
CA LYS A 74 5.18 -2.55 -23.73
C LYS A 74 4.67 -1.68 -22.58
N ARG A 75 3.63 -2.17 -21.92
CA ARG A 75 3.03 -1.56 -20.72
C ARG A 75 3.47 -2.37 -19.50
N LEU A 76 4.21 -1.73 -18.59
CA LEU A 76 4.64 -2.34 -17.33
C LEU A 76 3.46 -2.38 -16.35
N MET A 77 3.40 -3.44 -15.57
CA MET A 77 2.41 -3.62 -14.51
C MET A 77 3.02 -3.34 -13.14
N LEU A 78 2.19 -3.04 -12.15
CA LEU A 78 2.66 -2.79 -10.79
C LEU A 78 2.51 -4.01 -9.89
N ASN A 79 3.46 -4.16 -8.96
CA ASN A 79 3.34 -5.03 -7.79
C ASN A 79 3.41 -4.21 -6.51
N VAL A 80 2.37 -4.28 -5.68
CA VAL A 80 2.27 -3.48 -4.44
C VAL A 80 2.59 -4.30 -3.20
N TRP A 81 3.40 -3.73 -2.30
CA TRP A 81 3.59 -4.24 -0.93
C TRP A 81 2.99 -3.28 0.08
N TYR A 82 2.19 -3.82 1.01
CA TYR A 82 1.51 -3.03 2.05
C TYR A 82 1.92 -3.48 3.46
N ARG A 83 2.15 -2.52 4.36
CA ARG A 83 2.15 -2.74 5.81
C ARG A 83 1.51 -1.58 6.57
N THR A 84 1.02 -1.89 7.77
CA THR A 84 0.70 -0.90 8.81
C THR A 84 1.80 -0.84 9.86
N ARG A 85 2.18 0.36 10.32
CA ARG A 85 3.23 0.54 11.35
C ARG A 85 2.74 1.37 12.52
N ASN A 86 2.66 0.74 13.69
CA ASN A 86 2.35 1.41 14.95
C ASN A 86 3.57 1.56 15.87
N GLU A 87 4.57 0.67 15.80
CA GLU A 87 5.73 0.69 16.70
C GLU A 87 7.07 0.42 15.97
N VAL A 88 8.19 0.82 16.59
CA VAL A 88 9.54 0.46 16.12
C VAL A 88 9.89 -0.91 16.72
N ALA A 89 10.36 -1.85 15.88
CA ALA A 89 10.78 -3.15 16.37
C ALA A 89 11.85 -2.98 17.48
N PRO A 90 11.72 -3.70 18.60
CA PRO A 90 12.70 -3.62 19.68
C PRO A 90 14.06 -4.09 19.20
N ALA A 91 15.13 -3.49 19.75
CA ALA A 91 16.47 -3.99 19.54
C ALA A 91 16.56 -5.44 20.03
N VAL A 92 16.99 -6.33 19.16
CA VAL A 92 17.25 -7.72 19.47
C VAL A 92 18.74 -7.94 19.66
N ASP A 93 19.11 -8.91 20.51
CA ASP A 93 20.49 -9.32 20.71
C ASP A 93 21.15 -9.75 19.38
N ARG A 94 22.45 -10.01 19.40
CA ARG A 94 23.18 -10.37 18.18
C ARG A 94 22.79 -11.79 17.69
N TRP A 95 21.95 -11.84 16.66
CA TRP A 95 21.50 -13.05 15.93
C TRP A 95 20.66 -14.08 16.71
N PRO A 96 19.60 -13.69 17.44
CA PRO A 96 18.70 -14.65 18.04
C PRO A 96 17.97 -15.47 16.96
N MET A 97 17.63 -16.72 17.30
CA MET A 97 16.79 -17.55 16.45
C MET A 97 15.32 -17.11 16.60
N ALA A 98 14.68 -16.78 15.47
CA ALA A 98 13.25 -16.45 15.38
C ALA A 98 12.74 -15.48 16.48
N PRO A 99 13.35 -14.29 16.65
CA PRO A 99 12.88 -13.33 17.63
C PRO A 99 11.47 -12.82 17.27
N PRO A 100 10.66 -12.41 18.25
CA PRO A 100 9.34 -11.84 18.03
C PRO A 100 9.47 -10.38 17.52
N ILE A 101 9.86 -10.23 16.26
CA ILE A 101 10.03 -8.94 15.60
C ILE A 101 8.79 -8.57 14.81
N LEU A 102 8.43 -7.28 14.83
CA LEU A 102 7.34 -6.73 14.03
C LEU A 102 5.97 -7.39 14.30
N GLU A 103 5.72 -7.89 15.50
CA GLU A 103 4.44 -8.51 15.89
C GLU A 103 3.39 -7.48 16.35
N GLU A 104 2.94 -6.65 15.41
CA GLU A 104 2.02 -5.54 15.70
C GLU A 104 0.61 -6.00 16.15
N ILE A 105 -0.08 -5.17 16.92
CA ILE A 105 -1.48 -5.37 17.31
C ILE A 105 -2.36 -4.39 16.54
N TYR A 106 -3.21 -4.93 15.67
CA TYR A 106 -4.11 -4.12 14.84
C TYR A 106 -5.42 -3.76 15.52
N THR A 107 -5.86 -2.54 15.29
CA THR A 107 -7.11 -1.92 15.76
C THR A 107 -8.19 -1.97 14.68
N MET A 108 -9.40 -1.49 15.01
CA MET A 108 -10.46 -1.31 14.02
C MET A 108 -10.10 -0.26 12.96
N GLU A 109 -9.37 0.79 13.36
CA GLU A 109 -8.93 1.84 12.46
C GLU A 109 -7.98 1.28 11.38
N ASP A 110 -7.04 0.41 11.76
CA ASP A 110 -6.15 -0.28 10.81
C ASP A 110 -6.93 -1.12 9.79
N ALA A 111 -8.00 -1.78 10.22
CA ALA A 111 -8.86 -2.57 9.33
C ALA A 111 -9.59 -1.68 8.31
N LEU A 112 -10.03 -0.49 8.71
CA LEU A 112 -10.65 0.49 7.81
C LEU A 112 -9.64 1.08 6.83
N ALA A 113 -8.43 1.41 7.29
CA ALA A 113 -7.35 1.88 6.44
C ALA A 113 -6.95 0.81 5.41
N LEU A 114 -6.76 -0.45 5.83
CA LEU A 114 -6.48 -1.54 4.90
C LEU A 114 -7.62 -1.72 3.89
N ARG A 115 -8.89 -1.67 4.32
CA ARG A 115 -10.02 -1.77 3.39
C ARG A 115 -9.97 -0.69 2.31
N ARG A 116 -9.66 0.55 2.70
CA ARG A 116 -9.56 1.66 1.74
C ARG A 116 -8.34 1.51 0.82
N HIS A 117 -7.23 1.01 1.35
CA HIS A 117 -6.06 0.66 0.53
C HIS A 117 -6.38 -0.43 -0.50
N LEU A 118 -7.07 -1.51 -0.11
CA LEU A 118 -7.51 -2.55 -1.05
C LEU A 118 -8.45 -1.99 -2.13
N HIS A 119 -9.26 -0.97 -1.81
CA HIS A 119 -10.11 -0.30 -2.78
C HIS A 119 -9.30 0.52 -3.80
N SER A 120 -8.24 1.22 -3.35
CA SER A 120 -7.28 1.90 -4.23
C SER A 120 -6.66 0.92 -5.24
N LEU A 121 -6.24 -0.27 -4.79
CA LEU A 121 -5.71 -1.30 -5.69
C LEU A 121 -6.72 -1.76 -6.75
N LEU A 122 -8.00 -1.87 -6.38
CA LEU A 122 -9.06 -2.24 -7.32
C LEU A 122 -9.31 -1.13 -8.35
N ASN A 123 -9.31 0.13 -7.92
CA ASN A 123 -9.48 1.26 -8.84
C ASN A 123 -8.33 1.35 -9.87
N HIS A 124 -7.15 0.84 -9.53
CA HIS A 124 -5.98 0.76 -10.40
C HIS A 124 -5.74 -0.64 -10.97
N ALA A 125 -6.74 -1.52 -10.94
CA ALA A 125 -6.55 -2.92 -11.33
C ALA A 125 -6.13 -3.12 -12.78
N ASP A 126 -6.29 -2.11 -13.64
CA ASP A 126 -5.81 -2.12 -15.02
C ASP A 126 -4.27 -2.00 -15.13
N TRP A 127 -3.60 -1.44 -14.11
CA TRP A 127 -2.14 -1.36 -13.97
C TRP A 127 -1.58 -2.29 -12.90
N VAL A 128 -2.29 -2.48 -11.79
CA VAL A 128 -1.88 -3.32 -10.67
C VAL A 128 -2.37 -4.75 -10.90
N ARG A 129 -1.46 -5.65 -11.26
CA ARG A 129 -1.78 -7.07 -11.51
C ARG A 129 -1.42 -8.00 -10.37
N VAL A 130 -0.53 -7.54 -9.50
CA VAL A 130 -0.06 -8.30 -8.33
C VAL A 130 -0.07 -7.37 -7.12
N ALA A 131 -0.53 -7.87 -5.98
CA ALA A 131 -0.41 -7.18 -4.70
C ALA A 131 -0.15 -8.18 -3.59
N CYS A 132 0.76 -7.82 -2.69
CA CYS A 132 1.23 -8.60 -1.57
C CYS A 132 0.91 -7.87 -0.26
N LEU A 133 0.10 -8.49 0.60
CA LEU A 133 -0.03 -8.06 1.99
C LEU A 133 1.24 -8.47 2.74
N ALA A 134 2.01 -7.50 3.23
CA ALA A 134 3.24 -7.74 3.98
C ALA A 134 2.94 -7.68 5.49
N GLN A 135 2.95 -8.79 6.23
CA GLN A 135 3.12 -10.19 5.80
C GLN A 135 1.92 -11.05 6.21
N LEU A 136 2.07 -12.38 6.17
CA LEU A 136 0.94 -13.29 6.31
C LEU A 136 0.74 -13.83 7.74
N VAL A 137 1.82 -14.11 8.47
CA VAL A 137 1.77 -14.72 9.82
C VAL A 137 2.78 -14.06 10.77
N ASN A 138 2.33 -13.69 11.97
CA ASN A 138 3.05 -13.00 13.06
C ASN A 138 3.63 -11.63 12.71
N VAL A 139 4.54 -11.58 11.75
CA VAL A 139 5.23 -10.36 11.30
C VAL A 139 4.23 -9.51 10.53
N ILE A 140 3.81 -8.37 11.09
CA ILE A 140 2.89 -7.40 10.47
C ILE A 140 1.72 -8.07 9.74
N ALA A 141 1.04 -8.98 10.44
CA ALA A 141 0.25 -10.03 9.81
C ALA A 141 -1.25 -10.02 10.18
N PRO A 142 -2.13 -10.46 9.26
CA PRO A 142 -3.53 -10.71 9.58
C PRO A 142 -3.74 -11.95 10.44
N ILE A 143 -2.77 -12.87 10.48
CA ILE A 143 -2.82 -14.11 11.26
C ILE A 143 -1.71 -14.06 12.30
N ARG A 144 -2.03 -14.34 13.56
CA ARG A 144 -1.05 -14.42 14.64
C ARG A 144 -1.10 -15.78 15.31
N THR A 145 0.06 -16.21 15.80
CA THR A 145 0.27 -17.49 16.47
C THR A 145 1.03 -17.23 17.76
N LYS A 146 0.95 -18.18 18.69
CA LYS A 146 1.76 -18.20 19.92
C LYS A 146 2.42 -19.56 20.06
N THR A 147 3.72 -19.61 20.37
CA THR A 147 4.44 -20.87 20.62
C THR A 147 3.78 -21.67 21.74
N GLY A 148 3.49 -22.95 21.48
CA GLY A 148 2.74 -23.81 22.41
C GLY A 148 1.26 -23.43 22.58
N GLY A 149 0.76 -22.47 21.79
CA GLY A 149 -0.63 -22.00 21.82
C GLY A 149 -1.33 -22.16 20.47
N GLY A 150 -2.41 -21.42 20.29
CA GLY A 150 -3.20 -21.43 19.05
C GLY A 150 -2.85 -20.31 18.08
N ALA A 151 -3.68 -20.20 17.03
CA ALA A 151 -3.66 -19.11 16.06
C ALA A 151 -4.96 -18.31 16.13
N TRP A 152 -4.89 -17.00 15.90
CA TRP A 152 -6.05 -16.11 15.84
C TRP A 152 -5.93 -15.10 14.70
N ARG A 153 -7.07 -14.48 14.37
CA ARG A 153 -7.20 -13.49 13.29
C ARG A 153 -7.13 -12.09 13.89
N HIS A 154 -6.28 -11.23 13.33
CA HIS A 154 -6.29 -9.80 13.61
C HIS A 154 -7.44 -9.08 12.92
N THR A 155 -7.72 -7.84 13.32
CA THR A 155 -8.76 -6.99 12.72
C THR A 155 -8.60 -6.85 11.20
N ILE A 156 -7.36 -6.72 10.70
CA ILE A 156 -7.05 -6.60 9.28
C ILE A 156 -7.31 -7.88 8.46
N PHE A 157 -7.46 -9.05 9.10
CA PHE A 157 -7.79 -10.30 8.42
C PHE A 157 -9.14 -10.23 7.71
N PHE A 158 -10.13 -9.61 8.34
CA PHE A 158 -11.51 -9.59 7.86
C PHE A 158 -11.69 -8.82 6.54
N PRO A 159 -11.23 -7.55 6.40
CA PRO A 159 -11.34 -6.85 5.13
C PRO A 159 -10.54 -7.53 4.01
N PHE A 160 -9.34 -8.06 4.31
CA PHE A 160 -8.54 -8.80 3.33
C PHE A 160 -9.24 -10.09 2.86
N SER A 161 -9.73 -10.91 3.80
CA SER A 161 -10.45 -12.14 3.51
C SER A 161 -11.73 -11.88 2.71
N HIS A 162 -12.47 -10.84 3.06
CA HIS A 162 -13.66 -10.44 2.33
C HIS A 162 -13.30 -10.06 0.88
N MET A 163 -12.35 -9.13 0.69
CA MET A 163 -11.97 -8.67 -0.64
C MET A 163 -11.42 -9.81 -1.51
N SER A 164 -10.57 -10.69 -0.95
CA SER A 164 -9.99 -11.82 -1.67
C SER A 164 -11.05 -12.82 -2.15
N ARG A 165 -12.13 -13.00 -1.38
CA ARG A 165 -13.24 -13.92 -1.69
C ARG A 165 -14.23 -13.34 -2.69
N VAL A 166 -14.61 -12.07 -2.54
CA VAL A 166 -15.72 -11.48 -3.32
C VAL A 166 -15.26 -10.53 -4.42
N GLY A 167 -14.03 -10.01 -4.36
CA GLY A 167 -13.48 -9.05 -5.32
C GLY A 167 -12.99 -9.70 -6.62
N ARG A 168 -13.74 -10.67 -7.15
CA ARG A 168 -13.40 -11.39 -8.39
C ARG A 168 -14.31 -10.93 -9.53
N GLY A 169 -13.74 -10.74 -10.71
CA GLY A 169 -14.47 -10.38 -11.92
C GLY A 169 -14.03 -9.02 -12.47
N SER A 170 -14.98 -8.32 -13.10
CA SER A 170 -14.76 -7.01 -13.68
C SER A 170 -14.95 -5.91 -12.64
N ILE A 171 -14.04 -4.92 -12.64
CA ILE A 171 -14.13 -3.75 -11.79
C ILE A 171 -14.75 -2.63 -12.61
N LEU A 172 -15.75 -1.95 -12.04
CA LEU A 172 -16.42 -0.82 -12.66
C LEU A 172 -15.85 0.48 -12.10
N HIS A 173 -15.67 1.47 -12.97
CA HIS A 173 -15.32 2.81 -12.54
C HIS A 173 -16.57 3.52 -12.00
N ALA A 174 -16.68 3.60 -10.67
CA ALA A 174 -17.80 4.27 -10.02
C ALA A 174 -17.69 5.80 -10.17
N GLN A 175 -18.71 6.42 -10.77
CA GLN A 175 -18.89 7.87 -10.73
C GLN A 175 -19.67 8.20 -9.44
N VAL A 176 -19.02 8.89 -8.51
CA VAL A 176 -19.60 9.17 -7.18
C VAL A 176 -19.61 10.68 -6.96
N GLU A 177 -20.78 11.22 -6.65
CA GLU A 177 -20.95 12.59 -6.18
C GLU A 177 -21.09 12.60 -4.66
N THR A 178 -20.15 13.23 -3.95
CA THR A 178 -20.20 13.39 -2.49
C THR A 178 -19.75 14.79 -2.10
N GLU A 179 -20.10 15.21 -0.89
CA GLU A 179 -19.50 16.40 -0.28
C GLU A 179 -17.98 16.21 -0.12
N ALA A 180 -17.24 17.32 -0.28
CA ALA A 180 -15.79 17.32 -0.13
C ALA A 180 -15.41 17.26 1.36
N CYS A 181 -14.57 16.31 1.73
CA CYS A 181 -13.92 16.27 3.04
C CYS A 181 -12.44 16.57 2.85
N TYR A 182 -11.89 17.43 3.70
CA TYR A 182 -10.48 17.81 3.71
C TYR A 182 -9.79 17.12 4.87
N ALA A 183 -8.71 16.41 4.56
CA ALA A 183 -7.84 15.81 5.55
C ALA A 183 -6.39 16.15 5.25
N SER A 184 -5.63 16.41 6.31
CA SER A 184 -4.19 16.63 6.26
C SER A 184 -3.48 15.39 6.80
N TYR A 185 -2.74 14.69 5.94
CA TYR A 185 -1.94 13.55 6.34
C TYR A 185 -0.46 13.93 6.40
N ASN A 186 0.23 13.40 7.41
CA ASN A 186 1.67 13.56 7.60
C ASN A 186 2.38 12.29 7.14
N ASN A 187 3.52 12.44 6.48
CA ASN A 187 4.43 11.34 6.17
C ASN A 187 4.92 10.67 7.45
N THR A 188 5.54 9.51 7.27
CA THR A 188 6.27 8.75 8.30
C THR A 188 7.31 9.57 9.07
N ASP A 189 7.78 10.69 8.51
CA ASP A 189 8.73 11.65 9.14
C ASP A 189 8.05 12.86 9.80
N GLY A 190 6.72 12.92 9.81
CA GLY A 190 5.92 14.01 10.39
C GLY A 190 5.68 15.21 9.46
N ARG A 191 6.19 15.21 8.22
CA ARG A 191 5.96 16.30 7.27
C ARG A 191 4.62 16.17 6.55
N LEU A 192 3.91 17.28 6.34
CA LEU A 192 2.64 17.32 5.59
C LEU A 192 2.85 16.84 4.15
N VAL A 193 2.07 15.83 3.73
CA VAL A 193 2.12 15.24 2.37
C VAL A 193 1.21 15.97 1.40
N GLY A 194 0.21 16.70 1.92
CA GLY A 194 -0.77 17.46 1.15
C GLY A 194 -2.12 17.53 1.88
N LEU A 195 -2.99 18.44 1.41
CA LEU A 195 -4.42 18.33 1.63
C LEU A 195 -4.98 17.35 0.60
N PHE A 196 -5.53 16.23 1.04
CA PHE A 196 -6.22 15.31 0.16
C PHE A 196 -7.73 15.51 0.27
N GLN A 197 -8.38 15.60 -0.88
CA GLN A 197 -9.82 15.78 -1.04
C GLN A 197 -10.42 14.48 -1.60
N ARG A 198 -11.01 13.66 -0.72
CA ARG A 198 -11.90 12.47 -0.91
C ARG A 198 -11.69 11.58 0.33
N LEU A 199 -12.63 10.96 1.02
CA LEU A 199 -14.00 10.54 0.76
C LEU A 199 -14.66 10.28 2.14
N MET A 200 -15.86 10.81 2.40
CA MET A 200 -16.83 10.25 3.34
C MET A 200 -18.09 9.97 2.50
N CYS A 201 -18.50 8.71 2.44
CA CYS A 201 -19.51 8.25 1.50
C CYS A 201 -20.91 8.49 2.07
N ARG A 202 -21.72 9.32 1.42
CA ARG A 202 -23.18 9.29 1.55
C ARG A 202 -23.72 8.69 0.26
N ILE A 203 -24.18 7.45 0.31
CA ILE A 203 -24.91 6.83 -0.79
C ILE A 203 -26.30 7.47 -0.79
N SER A 204 -26.58 8.37 -1.74
CA SER A 204 -27.96 8.81 -1.99
C SER A 204 -28.73 7.66 -2.65
N ARG A 205 -29.95 7.42 -2.15
CA ARG A 205 -30.88 6.41 -2.68
C ARG A 205 -31.36 6.75 -4.08
#